data_AF-A0AB33T180-F1
#
_entry.id   AF-A0AB33T180-F1
#
_cell.length_a   1.000
_cell.length_b   1.000
_cell.length_c   1.000
_cell.angle_alpha   90.00
_cell.angle_beta   90.00
_cell.angle_gamma   90.00
#
_symmetry.space_group_name_H-M   'P 1'
#
loop_
_entity.id
_entity.type
_entity.pdbx_description
1 polymer ?
#
loop_
_entity_poly.entity_id
_entity_poly.type
_entity_poly.pdbx_seq_one_letter_code
_entity_poly.pdbx_strand_id
1 'polypeptide(L)'
;MFCMYDSSGGYFLTIAASNYTLDKLRNANNHWGYRDLEIGGRHALFGYGKPEPDTESCALNIAASTGVYGVLIGTAHHSFAPYTDCLDAARKTAEALVPYFPE
;
A
#
# COMPACT_ATOMS: atom_id res chain seq x y z
N MET A 1 -11.21 5.34 -11.78
CA MET A 1 -11.05 6.63 -11.08
C MET A 1 -10.44 6.30 -9.73
N PHE A 2 -9.22 6.77 -9.45
CA PHE A 2 -8.61 6.63 -8.13
C PHE A 2 -8.89 7.91 -7.34
N CYS A 3 -9.41 7.77 -6.12
CA CYS A 3 -9.52 8.91 -5.22
C CYS A 3 -8.16 9.10 -4.55
N MET A 4 -7.52 10.24 -4.81
CA MET A 4 -6.22 10.59 -4.23
C MET A 4 -6.41 11.70 -3.20
N TYR A 5 -5.91 11.47 -1.99
CA TYR A 5 -5.87 12.45 -0.92
C TYR A 5 -4.44 12.98 -0.81
N ASP A 6 -4.28 14.30 -0.86
CA ASP A 6 -3.01 14.98 -0.59
C ASP A 6 -2.84 15.16 0.92
N SER A 7 -1.87 14.46 1.51
CA SER A 7 -1.61 14.57 2.94
C SER A 7 -0.81 15.83 3.23
N SER A 8 -1.07 16.46 4.37
CA SER A 8 -0.22 17.55 4.89
C SER A 8 1.25 17.15 5.10
N GLY A 9 1.57 15.86 4.99
CA GLY A 9 2.90 15.27 5.11
C GLY A 9 3.74 15.25 3.83
N GLY A 10 3.21 15.74 2.71
CA GLY A 10 3.92 15.79 1.44
C GLY A 10 3.89 14.48 0.64
N TYR A 11 2.96 13.58 0.95
CA TYR A 11 2.69 12.37 0.19
C TYR A 11 1.20 12.26 -0.15
N PHE A 12 0.91 11.56 -1.24
CA PHE A 12 -0.41 11.22 -1.70
C PHE A 12 -0.81 9.84 -1.19
N LEU A 13 -2.05 9.74 -0.73
CA LEU A 13 -2.69 8.50 -0.33
C LEU A 13 -3.79 8.15 -1.34
N THR A 14 -3.81 6.90 -1.79
CA THR A 14 -4.89 6.33 -2.59
C THR A 14 -5.34 5.01 -1.98
N ILE A 15 -6.66 4.82 -1.86
CA ILE A 15 -7.25 3.53 -1.49
C ILE A 15 -7.80 2.87 -2.76
N ALA A 16 -7.42 1.61 -2.97
CA ALA A 16 -7.86 0.81 -4.11
C ALA A 16 -8.52 -0.49 -3.63
N ALA A 17 -9.40 -1.03 -4.47
CA ALA A 17 -9.96 -2.37 -4.29
C ALA A 17 -9.79 -3.15 -5.60
N SER A 18 -9.50 -4.44 -5.49
CA SER A 18 -9.35 -5.33 -6.63
C SER A 18 -9.87 -6.72 -6.27
N ASN A 19 -10.36 -7.46 -7.25
CA ASN A 19 -10.75 -8.87 -7.10
C ASN A 19 -9.56 -9.84 -7.24
N TYR A 20 -8.33 -9.32 -7.28
CA TYR A 20 -7.12 -10.14 -7.34
C TYR A 20 -6.78 -10.67 -5.95
N THR A 21 -6.15 -11.85 -5.90
CA THR A 21 -5.52 -12.37 -4.68
C THR A 21 -4.12 -11.79 -4.52
N LEU A 22 -3.53 -11.90 -3.32
CA LEU A 22 -2.14 -11.49 -3.08
C LEU A 22 -1.17 -12.22 -4.02
N ASP A 23 -1.37 -13.52 -4.25
CA ASP A 23 -0.54 -14.30 -5.18
C ASP A 23 -0.64 -13.78 -6.62
N LYS A 24 -1.86 -13.43 -7.08
CA LYS A 24 -2.03 -12.84 -8.41
C LYS A 24 -1.31 -11.49 -8.52
N LEU A 25 -1.35 -10.67 -7.49
CA LEU A 25 -0.64 -9.38 -7.48
C LEU A 25 0.88 -9.58 -7.53
N ARG A 26 1.41 -10.51 -6.74
CA ARG A 26 2.83 -10.89 -6.78
C ARG A 26 3.23 -11.34 -8.19
N ASN A 27 2.45 -12.24 -8.78
CA ASN A 27 2.73 -12.81 -10.10
C ASN A 27 2.54 -11.82 -11.26
N ALA A 28 1.74 -10.76 -11.07
CA ALA A 28 1.64 -9.68 -12.05
C ALA A 28 2.96 -8.89 -12.16
N ASN A 29 3.85 -8.98 -11.17
CA ASN A 29 5.21 -8.43 -11.17
C ASN A 29 5.28 -6.93 -11.52
N ASN A 30 4.27 -6.17 -11.09
CA ASN A 30 4.18 -4.72 -11.30
C ASN A 30 4.81 -3.90 -10.16
N HIS A 31 5.31 -4.57 -9.10
CA HIS A 31 5.99 -3.96 -7.97
C HIS A 31 7.29 -4.71 -7.67
N TRP A 32 8.17 -4.06 -6.90
CA TRP A 32 9.49 -4.57 -6.54
C TRP A 32 9.63 -4.72 -5.03
N GLY A 33 10.61 -5.52 -4.58
CA GLY A 33 10.91 -5.69 -3.16
C GLY A 33 9.73 -6.23 -2.35
N TYR A 34 9.01 -7.22 -2.92
CA TYR A 34 7.82 -7.79 -2.29
C TYR A 34 8.13 -8.29 -0.87
N ARG A 35 7.25 -7.95 0.07
CA ARG A 35 7.31 -8.41 1.46
C ARG A 35 5.94 -8.87 1.93
N ASP A 36 5.88 -10.07 2.47
CA ASP A 36 4.70 -10.57 3.18
C ASP A 36 4.62 -9.91 4.56
N LEU A 37 3.44 -9.41 4.90
CA LEU A 37 3.15 -8.74 6.16
C LEU A 37 1.82 -9.22 6.72
N GLU A 38 1.53 -8.82 7.96
CA GLU A 38 0.23 -8.97 8.57
C GLU A 38 -0.25 -7.59 9.05
N ILE A 39 -1.51 -7.27 8.74
CA ILE A 39 -2.17 -6.02 9.14
C ILE A 39 -3.54 -6.39 9.73
N GLY A 40 -3.75 -6.09 11.01
CA GLY A 40 -5.01 -6.40 11.70
C GLY A 40 -5.41 -7.89 11.63
N GLY A 41 -4.43 -8.80 11.71
CA GLY A 41 -4.66 -10.25 11.61
C GLY A 41 -4.91 -10.77 10.19
N ARG A 42 -4.82 -9.92 9.16
CA ARG A 42 -5.00 -10.30 7.74
C ARG A 42 -3.67 -10.31 7.02
N HIS A 43 -3.47 -11.30 6.18
CA HIS A 43 -2.32 -11.36 5.28
C HIS A 43 -2.29 -10.11 4.38
N ALA A 44 -1.09 -9.57 4.21
CA ALA A 44 -0.87 -8.41 3.36
C ALA A 44 0.41 -8.56 2.53
N LEU A 45 0.42 -7.92 1.36
CA LEU A 45 1.56 -7.88 0.45
C LEU A 45 1.98 -6.44 0.21
N PHE A 46 3.20 -6.13 0.62
CA PHE A 46 3.87 -4.87 0.33
C PHE A 46 4.69 -4.97 -0.97
N GLY A 47 4.81 -3.88 -1.73
CA GLY A 47 5.81 -3.72 -2.78
C GLY A 47 6.04 -2.24 -3.15
N TYR A 48 7.25 -1.92 -3.60
CA TYR A 48 7.60 -0.59 -4.12
C TYR A 48 7.10 -0.42 -5.55
N GLY A 49 6.74 0.80 -5.93
CA GLY A 49 6.27 1.13 -7.28
C GLY A 49 7.38 1.18 -8.33
N LYS A 50 8.65 1.11 -7.93
CA LYS A 50 9.85 1.07 -8.77
C LYS A 50 10.94 0.24 -8.10
N PRO A 51 11.96 -0.25 -8.85
CA PRO A 51 13.11 -0.91 -8.24
C PRO A 51 13.99 0.09 -7.49
N GLU A 52 14.78 -0.42 -6.54
CA GLU A 52 15.80 0.38 -5.84
C GLU A 52 16.73 1.10 -6.83
N PRO A 53 17.21 2.32 -6.49
CA PRO A 53 17.03 3.00 -5.19
C PRO A 53 15.74 3.83 -5.07
N ASP A 54 14.84 3.79 -6.06
CA ASP A 54 13.62 4.59 -6.04
C ASP A 54 12.57 3.98 -5.11
N THR A 55 12.26 4.70 -4.03
CA THR A 55 11.31 4.30 -2.98
C THR A 55 10.17 5.31 -2.81
N GLU A 56 9.96 6.18 -3.82
CA GLU A 56 9.00 7.28 -3.77
C GLU A 56 7.55 6.85 -3.85
N SER A 57 7.30 5.57 -4.09
CA SER A 57 5.95 5.01 -4.06
C SER A 57 5.95 3.55 -3.66
N CYS A 58 4.84 3.13 -3.06
CA CYS A 58 4.62 1.77 -2.63
C CYS A 58 3.12 1.45 -2.54
N ALA A 59 2.83 0.15 -2.53
CA ALA A 59 1.51 -0.39 -2.29
C ALA A 59 1.56 -1.41 -1.16
N LEU A 60 0.57 -1.34 -0.26
CA LEU A 60 0.31 -2.35 0.75
C LEU A 60 -1.10 -2.90 0.54
N ASN A 61 -1.19 -4.14 0.07
CA ASN A 61 -2.45 -4.79 -0.27
C ASN A 61 -2.84 -5.78 0.82
N ILE A 62 -4.03 -5.64 1.40
CA ILE A 62 -4.55 -6.49 2.47
C ILE A 62 -5.56 -7.47 1.86
N ALA A 63 -5.43 -8.76 2.18
CA ALA A 63 -6.32 -9.80 1.71
C ALA A 63 -7.74 -9.64 2.25
N ALA A 64 -8.74 -9.85 1.40
CA ALA A 64 -10.17 -9.88 1.72
C ALA A 64 -10.85 -11.11 1.09
N SER A 65 -12.07 -11.44 1.53
CA SER A 65 -12.85 -12.59 1.04
C SER A 65 -13.10 -12.55 -0.47
N THR A 66 -13.20 -11.34 -1.03
CA THR A 66 -13.49 -11.12 -2.46
C THR A 66 -12.31 -10.54 -3.24
N GLY A 67 -11.11 -10.46 -2.64
CA GLY A 67 -9.92 -9.95 -3.30
C GLY A 67 -8.95 -9.24 -2.36
N VAL A 68 -8.64 -7.98 -2.64
CA VAL A 68 -7.76 -7.15 -1.81
C VAL A 68 -8.23 -5.71 -1.68
N TYR A 69 -7.82 -5.07 -0.60
CA TYR A 69 -7.84 -3.62 -0.43
C TYR A 69 -6.40 -3.09 -0.36
N GLY A 70 -6.07 -2.17 -1.26
CA GLY A 70 -4.75 -1.58 -1.39
C GLY A 70 -4.67 -0.18 -0.77
N VAL A 71 -3.64 0.05 0.03
CA VAL A 71 -3.16 1.37 0.43
C VAL A 71 -1.96 1.70 -0.45
N LEU A 72 -2.14 2.66 -1.35
CA LEU A 72 -1.09 3.12 -2.25
C LEU A 72 -0.61 4.49 -1.78
N ILE A 73 0.70 4.63 -1.65
CA ILE A 73 1.34 5.86 -1.23
C ILE A 73 2.37 6.26 -2.28
N GLY A 74 2.44 7.56 -2.57
CA GLY A 74 3.49 8.13 -3.41
C GLY A 74 3.80 9.57 -3.01
N THR A 75 4.95 10.10 -3.36
CA THR A 75 5.32 11.49 -3.12
C THR A 75 5.87 12.14 -4.37
N ALA A 76 5.62 13.44 -4.55
CA ALA A 76 6.30 14.27 -5.57
C ALA A 76 7.48 15.06 -4.99
N HIS A 77 7.70 14.98 -3.68
CA HIS A 77 8.66 15.82 -2.93
C HIS A 77 9.68 15.00 -2.14
N HIS A 78 9.83 13.70 -2.45
CA HIS A 78 10.72 12.76 -1.75
C HIS A 78 10.51 12.74 -0.22
N SER A 79 9.29 13.03 0.24
CA SER A 79 8.97 13.11 1.67
C SER A 79 7.75 12.27 1.99
N PHE A 80 7.85 11.49 3.07
CA PHE A 80 6.74 10.78 3.70
C PHE A 80 6.48 11.30 5.11
N ALA A 81 6.99 12.49 5.47
CA ALA A 81 6.87 13.02 6.81
C ALA A 81 5.41 12.95 7.33
N PRO A 82 5.18 12.57 8.59
CA PRO A 82 6.17 12.33 9.64
C PRO A 82 6.79 10.92 9.63
N TYR A 83 6.51 10.10 8.61
CA TYR A 83 7.01 8.73 8.52
C TYR A 83 8.42 8.66 7.93
N THR A 84 9.15 7.62 8.33
CA THR A 84 10.54 7.38 7.92
C THR A 84 10.65 6.96 6.47
N ASP A 85 9.69 6.17 5.98
CA ASP A 85 9.63 5.71 4.61
C ASP A 85 8.19 5.45 4.14
N CYS A 86 8.06 4.99 2.89
CA CYS A 86 6.76 4.67 2.30
C CYS A 86 6.06 3.51 3.03
N LEU A 87 6.80 2.51 3.50
CA LEU A 87 6.22 1.35 4.19
C LEU A 87 5.60 1.77 5.51
N ASP A 88 6.28 2.61 6.30
CA ASP A 88 5.78 3.12 7.57
C ASP A 88 4.49 3.91 7.39
N ALA A 89 4.45 4.79 6.38
CA ALA A 89 3.25 5.54 6.02
C ALA A 89 2.09 4.61 5.60
N ALA A 90 2.40 3.60 4.76
CA ALA A 90 1.41 2.68 4.22
C ALA A 90 0.87 1.77 5.32
N ARG A 91 1.74 1.25 6.18
CA ARG A 91 1.39 0.41 7.33
C ARG A 91 0.51 1.17 8.30
N LYS A 92 0.89 2.40 8.69
CA LYS A 92 0.09 3.17 9.65
C LYS A 92 -1.32 3.44 9.12
N THR A 93 -1.42 3.75 7.83
CA THR A 93 -2.70 3.98 7.18
C THR A 93 -3.51 2.68 7.08
N ALA A 94 -2.88 1.58 6.70
CA ALA A 94 -3.49 0.27 6.59
C ALA A 94 -4.03 -0.23 7.93
N GLU A 95 -3.27 -0.09 9.01
CA GLU A 95 -3.71 -0.43 10.38
C GLU A 95 -4.92 0.39 10.83
N ALA A 96 -5.00 1.67 10.43
CA ALA A 96 -6.15 2.51 10.74
C ALA A 96 -7.40 2.14 9.93
N LEU A 97 -7.23 1.64 8.71
CA LEU A 97 -8.32 1.36 7.78
C LEU A 97 -8.81 -0.09 7.79
N VAL A 98 -7.97 -1.04 8.18
CA VAL A 98 -8.30 -2.48 8.13
C VAL A 98 -9.61 -2.87 8.83
N PRO A 99 -10.03 -2.25 9.96
CA PRO A 99 -11.33 -2.58 10.57
C PRO A 99 -12.54 -2.17 9.72
N TYR A 100 -12.35 -1.29 8.74
CA TYR A 100 -13.41 -0.81 7.83
C TYR A 100 -13.41 -1.53 6.49
N PHE A 101 -12.39 -2.34 6.20
CA PHE A 101 -12.36 -3.16 5.00
C PHE A 101 -13.19 -4.42 5.24
N PRO A 102 -14.12 -4.76 4.33
CA PRO A 102 -14.80 -6.05 4.34
C PRO A 102 -13.80 -7.19 4.53
N GLU A 103 -14.19 -8.17 5.34
CA GLU A 103 -13.40 -9.38 5.54
C GLU A 103 -13.14 -10.11 4.22
#